data_AF-A0A0C2SS20-F1
#
_entry.id   AF-A0A0C2SS20-F1
#
_cell.length_a   1.000
_cell.length_b   1.000
_cell.length_c   1.000
_cell.angle_alpha   90.00
_cell.angle_beta   90.00
_cell.angle_gamma   90.00
#
_symmetry.space_group_name_H-M   'P 1'
#
loop_
_entity.id
_entity.type
_entity.pdbx_description
1 polymer ?
#
loop_
_entity_poly.entity_id
_entity_poly.type
_entity_poly.pdbx_seq_one_letter_code
_entity_poly.pdbx_strand_id
1 'polypeptide(L)'
;MLGISRLFWFLAVAGTVYSTFTPTHGGLTGTCACASIEAQCKADHQPQVKIASDEHDQCSFQAPHEPPATLLSPPNSPQLRAPLLPVVEAVELDEDGYEIDVDKAQSVPQTCHKEHTTANPLDEHVPDILVHVELGEEDLFGSEESQESEEQSLFLSSPGEDSSNDTVPLFSLSHCATCEPIDDNQPMPDVLSAYTDPIGKFDEPINRGEFDVINVTAEPRRANAVIFMLTRNSDLPGVLSTVKQVEDRFNKRFQYPYVFLNDDPFEERFKSLVSQLTDVPVQFGVIPPDHWDQPSWINESRASAAREELVAQNVPYADRVSYRNMCRFNSGFFYKHELLKSYRYYWRIEPDVKFFCDIDYDPFLYMQDNDKVYGFTIALYEFPKTVTTLWDAVKEFMDANPGLIPADNAIDFVSDVEGLFYSYCHFWSNFEIADLEFWRDDAYSKFFDFLDQQGGFYYERWGDAPVHSIAVALFARKDQIHFFNDIGYRHEPLQHCPQGDAHKKGKCWCDPAENFDYDKYRSCLPRFKKLFKS
;
A
#
# COMPACT_ATOMS: atom_id res chain seq x y z
N MET A 1 -7.81 6.80 -58.67
CA MET A 1 -6.88 7.56 -59.54
C MET A 1 -5.49 7.49 -58.92
N LEU A 2 -4.43 7.53 -59.72
CA LEU A 2 -3.05 7.72 -59.24
C LEU A 2 -2.78 9.24 -59.05
N GLY A 3 -1.77 9.73 -58.32
CA GLY A 3 -0.79 9.07 -57.44
C GLY A 3 0.58 9.79 -57.43
N ILE A 4 1.27 9.77 -56.27
CA ILE A 4 2.75 9.79 -56.09
C ILE A 4 3.58 11.04 -56.56
N SER A 5 4.42 11.57 -55.65
CA SER A 5 5.68 12.35 -55.88
C SER A 5 5.62 13.78 -56.45
N ARG A 6 6.69 14.64 -56.36
CA ARG A 6 7.81 14.85 -55.39
C ARG A 6 8.61 16.14 -55.81
N LEU A 7 9.54 16.57 -54.96
CA LEU A 7 10.82 17.29 -55.25
C LEU A 7 10.88 18.83 -55.50
N PHE A 8 11.45 19.51 -54.50
CA PHE A 8 12.63 20.42 -54.53
C PHE A 8 12.96 21.34 -55.72
N TRP A 9 13.26 22.60 -55.38
CA TRP A 9 14.40 23.37 -55.94
C TRP A 9 15.19 24.08 -54.81
N PHE A 10 16.05 25.07 -55.09
CA PHE A 10 17.40 25.12 -54.54
C PHE A 10 18.05 26.53 -54.39
N LEU A 11 19.33 26.57 -53.98
CA LEU A 11 20.28 27.72 -53.84
C LEU A 11 20.18 28.45 -52.47
N ALA A 12 21.21 28.60 -51.60
CA ALA A 12 22.69 28.75 -51.70
C ALA A 12 23.15 30.17 -52.13
N VAL A 13 24.31 30.75 -51.75
CA VAL A 13 25.65 30.31 -51.20
C VAL A 13 26.07 31.39 -50.13
N ALA A 14 27.01 31.30 -49.15
CA ALA A 14 28.30 30.62 -48.90
C ALA A 14 28.46 30.26 -47.38
N GLY A 15 29.59 30.00 -46.70
CA GLY A 15 31.07 30.01 -46.95
C GLY A 15 31.78 30.91 -45.92
N THR A 16 32.74 30.49 -45.04
CA THR A 16 34.11 29.98 -45.31
C THR A 16 34.91 30.07 -43.97
N VAL A 17 35.88 29.25 -43.50
CA VAL A 17 36.52 27.95 -43.88
C VAL A 17 37.31 27.35 -42.66
N TYR A 18 37.53 26.02 -42.66
CA TYR A 18 38.47 25.14 -41.89
C TYR A 18 39.52 25.66 -40.88
N SER A 19 39.77 24.84 -39.83
CA SER A 19 41.03 24.04 -39.73
C SER A 19 40.90 22.82 -38.77
N THR A 20 41.66 21.75 -39.07
CA THR A 20 41.75 20.47 -38.32
C THR A 20 43.22 20.11 -38.11
N PHE A 21 43.62 19.44 -37.02
CA PHE A 21 44.79 18.52 -37.04
C PHE A 21 44.90 17.60 -35.80
N THR A 22 45.27 16.35 -36.04
CA THR A 22 45.90 15.40 -35.09
C THR A 22 47.06 14.70 -35.84
N PRO A 23 48.12 14.22 -35.15
CA PRO A 23 48.52 12.82 -35.40
C PRO A 23 49.26 12.06 -34.25
N THR A 24 48.88 10.80 -34.07
CA THR A 24 49.71 9.57 -33.85
C THR A 24 50.90 9.47 -32.88
N HIS A 25 50.83 8.41 -32.06
CA HIS A 25 51.85 7.41 -31.69
C HIS A 25 53.18 7.77 -30.97
N GLY A 26 53.42 7.03 -29.88
CA GLY A 26 54.73 6.75 -29.28
C GLY A 26 54.56 5.93 -27.99
N GLY A 27 55.46 5.00 -27.68
CA GLY A 27 55.45 4.26 -26.41
C GLY A 27 56.69 3.38 -26.21
N LEU A 28 57.05 3.09 -24.96
CA LEU A 28 57.99 2.05 -24.50
C LEU A 28 58.14 2.08 -22.94
N THR A 29 58.13 0.89 -22.31
CA THR A 29 58.82 0.46 -21.04
C THR A 29 58.92 1.37 -19.79
N GLY A 30 58.72 0.84 -18.56
CA GLY A 30 59.13 1.62 -17.36
C GLY A 30 59.13 1.13 -15.89
N THR A 31 58.84 -0.13 -15.52
CA THR A 31 59.15 -0.71 -14.16
C THR A 31 58.53 -0.09 -12.87
N CYS A 32 58.63 -0.84 -11.75
CA CYS A 32 57.93 -0.63 -10.47
C CYS A 32 58.69 0.22 -9.43
N ALA A 33 57.97 0.75 -8.43
CA ALA A 33 58.47 0.91 -7.06
C ALA A 33 57.33 0.95 -6.03
N CYS A 34 57.49 0.28 -4.88
CA CYS A 34 56.69 0.52 -3.67
C CYS A 34 57.48 1.42 -2.72
N ALA A 35 56.79 2.23 -1.91
CA ALA A 35 57.41 2.92 -0.78
C ALA A 35 56.42 3.05 0.39
N SER A 36 56.76 2.45 1.53
CA SER A 36 56.10 2.65 2.83
C SER A 36 56.84 3.73 3.63
N ILE A 37 56.13 4.42 4.53
CA ILE A 37 56.73 5.24 5.58
C ILE A 37 55.99 4.97 6.90
N GLU A 38 56.72 4.51 7.91
CA GLU A 38 56.27 4.46 9.31
C GLU A 38 56.69 5.75 10.03
N ALA A 39 55.92 6.18 11.02
CA ALA A 39 56.43 6.96 12.15
C ALA A 39 55.53 6.78 13.39
N GLN A 40 56.10 6.34 14.50
CA GLN A 40 55.39 6.03 15.75
C GLN A 40 55.16 7.28 16.62
N CYS A 41 54.18 7.22 17.53
CA CYS A 41 54.33 7.87 18.83
C CYS A 41 53.69 7.02 19.95
N LYS A 42 53.96 7.38 21.22
CA LYS A 42 53.79 6.49 22.39
C LYS A 42 52.60 6.84 23.31
N ALA A 43 52.30 5.87 24.17
CA ALA A 43 51.16 5.79 25.11
C ALA A 43 51.29 6.63 26.41
N ASP A 44 50.22 6.53 27.20
CA ASP A 44 50.09 6.73 28.66
C ASP A 44 50.18 8.15 29.25
N HIS A 45 49.02 8.70 29.68
CA HIS A 45 48.59 8.61 31.09
C HIS A 45 47.17 9.18 31.37
N GLN A 46 46.48 8.59 32.35
CA GLN A 46 45.31 9.11 33.09
C GLN A 46 45.73 9.35 34.58
N PRO A 47 44.93 9.95 35.51
CA PRO A 47 43.48 10.23 35.49
C PRO A 47 43.05 11.65 35.98
N GLN A 48 41.78 11.80 36.40
CA GLN A 48 41.07 13.02 36.82
C GLN A 48 41.41 13.53 38.26
N VAL A 49 40.98 14.76 38.62
CA VAL A 49 39.97 15.06 39.68
C VAL A 49 39.72 16.57 39.93
N LYS A 50 38.46 16.90 40.26
CA LYS A 50 37.83 18.13 40.82
C LYS A 50 38.71 19.21 41.50
N ILE A 51 38.29 20.49 41.39
CA ILE A 51 37.64 21.31 42.46
C ILE A 51 37.22 22.70 41.89
N ALA A 52 36.25 23.37 42.51
CA ALA A 52 35.77 24.71 42.15
C ALA A 52 36.06 25.74 43.26
N SER A 53 36.07 27.04 42.92
CA SER A 53 36.08 28.18 43.87
C SER A 53 35.49 29.43 43.22
N ASP A 54 34.79 30.25 44.01
CA ASP A 54 34.00 31.41 43.60
C ASP A 54 34.82 32.70 43.37
N GLU A 55 34.22 33.67 42.65
CA GLU A 55 34.13 35.12 42.96
C GLU A 55 33.24 35.79 41.87
N HIS A 56 32.04 36.29 42.17
CA HIS A 56 31.66 37.60 42.76
C HIS A 56 31.64 38.81 41.78
N ASP A 57 30.43 39.18 41.29
CA ASP A 57 29.88 40.55 41.25
C ASP A 57 28.48 40.55 40.56
N GLN A 58 27.36 40.80 41.26
CA GLN A 58 26.76 42.08 41.71
C GLN A 58 25.91 42.87 40.69
N CYS A 59 24.62 42.48 40.63
CA CYS A 59 23.41 43.33 40.67
C CYS A 59 23.26 44.60 39.80
N SER A 60 22.13 44.70 39.07
CA SER A 60 21.04 45.64 39.42
C SER A 60 19.74 45.46 38.60
N PHE A 61 18.66 46.08 39.10
CA PHE A 61 17.28 46.13 38.58
C PHE A 61 17.16 46.99 37.27
N GLN A 62 16.03 47.17 36.56
CA GLN A 62 14.62 47.14 36.95
C GLN A 62 13.66 47.03 35.74
N ALA A 63 12.38 46.67 35.97
CA ALA A 63 11.30 46.72 34.98
C ALA A 63 10.15 47.68 35.41
N PRO A 64 9.36 48.25 34.46
CA PRO A 64 8.17 49.06 34.76
C PRO A 64 6.85 48.25 34.75
N HIS A 65 5.83 48.75 35.46
CA HIS A 65 4.49 48.14 35.61
C HIS A 65 3.39 48.87 34.81
N GLU A 66 2.30 48.15 34.52
CA GLU A 66 0.98 48.73 34.18
C GLU A 66 0.10 48.95 35.44
N PRO A 67 -0.92 49.84 35.39
CA PRO A 67 -1.76 50.20 36.55
C PRO A 67 -3.09 49.39 36.70
N PRO A 68 -3.73 49.35 37.89
CA PRO A 68 -4.81 48.39 38.19
C PRO A 68 -6.21 49.00 38.51
N ALA A 69 -7.25 48.15 38.60
CA ALA A 69 -8.54 48.46 39.24
C ALA A 69 -9.28 47.24 39.86
N THR A 70 -9.23 47.17 41.19
CA THR A 70 -10.25 46.67 42.18
C THR A 70 -11.51 45.92 41.68
N LEU A 71 -11.80 44.66 42.08
CA LEU A 71 -12.22 44.13 43.41
C LEU A 71 -13.71 44.30 43.78
N LEU A 72 -14.44 43.18 43.99
CA LEU A 72 -15.46 42.98 45.05
C LEU A 72 -15.98 41.52 45.13
N SER A 73 -16.12 40.98 46.35
CA SER A 73 -16.69 39.68 46.77
C SER A 73 -17.18 39.83 48.24
N PRO A 74 -17.77 38.84 48.97
CA PRO A 74 -18.25 37.48 48.66
C PRO A 74 -19.76 37.35 49.11
N PRO A 75 -20.32 36.25 49.69
CA PRO A 75 -19.96 34.82 49.73
C PRO A 75 -21.11 33.82 49.41
N ASN A 76 -20.76 32.57 49.10
CA ASN A 76 -21.16 31.37 49.86
C ASN A 76 -20.69 30.07 49.17
N SER A 77 -20.22 29.10 49.95
CA SER A 77 -19.77 27.78 49.46
C SER A 77 -20.34 26.64 50.30
N PRO A 78 -20.85 25.57 49.68
CA PRO A 78 -20.78 24.21 50.21
C PRO A 78 -19.49 23.54 49.72
N GLN A 79 -18.79 22.82 50.60
CA GLN A 79 -17.61 22.04 50.19
C GLN A 79 -18.04 20.73 49.51
N LEU A 80 -17.45 20.44 48.36
CA LEU A 80 -17.39 19.10 47.77
C LEU A 80 -15.93 18.66 47.71
N ARG A 81 -15.68 17.37 47.99
CA ARG A 81 -14.34 16.82 48.15
C ARG A 81 -13.68 16.63 46.77
N ALA A 82 -12.40 16.96 46.67
CA ALA A 82 -11.57 16.43 45.60
C ALA A 82 -11.46 14.90 45.73
N PRO A 83 -11.45 14.13 44.62
CA PRO A 83 -11.02 12.74 44.65
C PRO A 83 -9.53 12.67 45.03
N LEU A 84 -9.14 11.61 45.72
CA LEU A 84 -7.72 11.32 45.99
C LEU A 84 -7.06 10.78 44.73
N LEU A 85 -5.87 11.29 44.41
CA LEU A 85 -4.97 10.62 43.47
C LEU A 85 -4.54 9.28 44.09
N PRO A 86 -4.44 8.19 43.31
CA PRO A 86 -3.79 6.97 43.78
C PRO A 86 -2.30 7.26 44.03
N VAL A 87 -1.79 6.74 45.14
CA VAL A 87 -0.34 6.69 45.39
C VAL A 87 0.21 5.54 44.56
N VAL A 88 1.19 5.81 43.71
CA VAL A 88 1.97 4.77 43.04
C VAL A 88 3.11 4.38 43.99
N GLU A 89 3.07 3.14 44.49
CA GLU A 89 4.21 2.56 45.20
C GLU A 89 5.29 2.15 44.19
N ALA A 90 6.56 2.35 44.53
CA ALA A 90 7.68 1.98 43.67
C ALA A 90 8.03 0.50 43.86
N VAL A 91 8.13 -0.23 42.76
CA VAL A 91 8.57 -1.63 42.71
C VAL A 91 10.06 -1.65 42.35
N GLU A 92 10.88 -2.37 43.13
CA GLU A 92 12.26 -2.67 42.74
C GLU A 92 12.26 -3.87 41.77
N LEU A 93 12.98 -3.72 40.65
CA LEU A 93 13.22 -4.76 39.65
C LEU A 93 14.70 -5.17 39.70
N ASP A 94 15.00 -6.40 39.30
CA ASP A 94 16.38 -6.84 39.08
C ASP A 94 16.93 -6.44 37.69
N GLU A 95 18.20 -6.72 37.43
CA GLU A 95 18.90 -6.27 36.21
C GLU A 95 18.37 -6.92 34.91
N ASP A 96 17.57 -7.99 35.01
CA ASP A 96 16.86 -8.64 33.89
C ASP A 96 15.37 -8.23 33.78
N GLY A 97 14.88 -7.37 34.70
CA GLY A 97 13.61 -6.66 34.55
C GLY A 97 12.34 -7.42 34.97
N TYR A 98 12.42 -8.41 35.86
CA TYR A 98 11.25 -9.14 36.37
C TYR A 98 10.80 -8.69 37.77
N GLU A 99 9.52 -8.88 38.06
CA GLU A 99 8.86 -8.48 39.32
C GLU A 99 9.03 -9.55 40.41
N ILE A 100 9.42 -9.13 41.62
CA ILE A 100 9.73 -10.03 42.74
C ILE A 100 8.49 -10.23 43.64
N ASP A 101 7.75 -11.34 43.49
CA ASP A 101 6.66 -11.74 44.42
C ASP A 101 7.26 -12.22 45.76
N VAL A 102 7.05 -11.44 46.84
CA VAL A 102 7.62 -11.68 48.18
C VAL A 102 6.60 -12.25 49.19
N ASP A 103 5.53 -12.94 48.77
CA ASP A 103 4.63 -13.58 49.77
C ASP A 103 4.03 -14.95 49.38
N LYS A 104 4.87 -16.00 49.41
CA LYS A 104 4.38 -17.40 49.34
C LYS A 104 5.28 -18.47 49.99
N ALA A 105 5.83 -18.20 51.17
CA ALA A 105 6.65 -19.17 51.91
C ALA A 105 5.84 -20.07 52.88
N GLN A 106 5.49 -21.30 52.48
CA GLN A 106 5.38 -22.51 53.36
C GLN A 106 4.84 -23.79 52.66
N SER A 107 5.69 -24.81 52.45
CA SER A 107 5.43 -26.23 52.85
C SER A 107 6.54 -27.23 52.42
N VAL A 108 7.53 -27.44 53.31
CA VAL A 108 8.16 -28.72 53.77
C VAL A 108 7.80 -30.05 53.02
N PRO A 109 8.74 -31.01 52.75
CA PRO A 109 10.07 -31.25 53.35
C PRO A 109 11.26 -31.49 52.38
N GLN A 110 12.43 -31.72 52.99
CA GLN A 110 13.71 -32.14 52.42
C GLN A 110 13.69 -33.49 51.66
N THR A 111 14.57 -33.63 50.66
CA THR A 111 15.70 -34.58 50.72
C THR A 111 16.89 -34.04 49.90
N CYS A 112 18.11 -34.24 50.41
CA CYS A 112 19.34 -33.84 49.73
C CYS A 112 19.93 -35.04 48.97
N HIS A 113 20.45 -34.81 47.76
CA HIS A 113 21.56 -35.60 47.23
C HIS A 113 22.69 -34.67 46.80
N LYS A 114 23.89 -34.91 47.36
CA LYS A 114 25.15 -34.40 46.82
C LYS A 114 25.74 -35.45 45.91
N GLU A 115 26.22 -35.05 44.74
CA GLU A 115 27.50 -35.54 44.22
C GLU A 115 28.34 -34.34 43.78
N HIS A 116 29.66 -34.47 43.91
CA HIS A 116 30.64 -33.44 43.52
C HIS A 116 31.45 -33.95 42.34
N THR A 117 31.54 -33.18 41.26
CA THR A 117 32.70 -33.20 40.36
C THR A 117 32.99 -31.81 39.80
N THR A 118 34.27 -31.50 39.74
CA THR A 118 34.86 -30.22 39.30
C THR A 118 35.04 -30.15 37.79
N ALA A 119 34.89 -28.97 37.16
CA ALA A 119 36.01 -28.19 36.60
C ALA A 119 35.57 -27.01 35.71
N ASN A 120 36.16 -25.83 35.98
CA ASN A 120 36.36 -24.61 35.16
C ASN A 120 35.26 -24.01 34.22
N PRO A 121 35.26 -22.67 34.06
CA PRO A 121 34.45 -21.97 33.06
C PRO A 121 35.12 -21.91 31.69
N LEU A 122 34.31 -21.61 30.67
CA LEU A 122 34.71 -21.02 29.39
C LEU A 122 33.73 -19.89 29.07
N ASP A 123 34.22 -18.81 28.45
CA ASP A 123 33.39 -17.72 27.96
C ASP A 123 32.53 -18.18 26.76
N GLU A 124 31.25 -17.81 26.76
CA GLU A 124 30.46 -17.71 25.53
C GLU A 124 30.24 -16.23 25.22
N HIS A 125 30.94 -15.73 24.20
CA HIS A 125 30.53 -14.49 23.53
C HIS A 125 29.24 -14.75 22.77
N VAL A 126 28.18 -14.03 23.11
CA VAL A 126 27.01 -13.89 22.23
C VAL A 126 27.42 -12.95 21.08
N PRO A 127 27.32 -13.36 19.80
CA PRO A 127 27.63 -12.47 18.69
C PRO A 127 26.43 -11.58 18.35
N ASP A 128 26.69 -10.28 18.15
CA ASP A 128 25.72 -9.36 17.55
C ASP A 128 25.35 -9.81 16.13
N ILE A 129 24.09 -10.23 15.93
CA ILE A 129 23.59 -10.58 14.59
C ILE A 129 23.17 -9.30 13.86
N LEU A 130 24.18 -8.62 13.30
CA LEU A 130 24.01 -7.64 12.23
C LEU A 130 23.46 -8.36 10.99
N VAL A 131 22.15 -8.28 10.78
CA VAL A 131 21.49 -8.78 9.57
C VAL A 131 21.85 -7.86 8.40
N HIS A 132 22.89 -8.22 7.65
CA HIS A 132 23.11 -7.70 6.31
C HIS A 132 21.93 -8.10 5.42
N VAL A 133 21.17 -7.11 4.97
CA VAL A 133 20.23 -7.28 3.85
C VAL A 133 20.97 -6.91 2.57
N GLU A 134 21.52 -7.91 1.88
CA GLU A 134 21.91 -7.75 0.48
C GLU A 134 20.62 -7.63 -0.35
N LEU A 135 20.16 -6.38 -0.56
CA LEU A 135 19.30 -6.07 -1.70
C LEU A 135 20.20 -6.14 -2.93
N GLY A 136 19.97 -7.14 -3.78
CA GLY A 136 20.72 -7.30 -5.02
C GLY A 136 20.48 -6.12 -5.96
N GLU A 137 21.51 -5.31 -6.19
CA GLU A 137 21.58 -4.44 -7.36
C GLU A 137 21.87 -5.29 -8.59
N GLU A 138 20.92 -5.42 -9.50
CA GLU A 138 21.20 -5.78 -10.90
C GLU A 138 20.67 -4.67 -11.82
N ASP A 139 21.52 -4.23 -12.74
CA ASP A 139 21.34 -3.04 -13.55
C ASP A 139 20.19 -3.17 -14.57
N LEU A 140 19.26 -2.21 -14.57
CA LEU A 140 18.30 -2.01 -15.66
C LEU A 140 18.94 -1.32 -16.88
N PHE A 141 19.87 -2.01 -17.54
CA PHE A 141 20.42 -1.62 -18.84
C PHE A 141 20.15 -2.67 -19.91
N GLY A 142 19.07 -2.49 -20.66
CA GLY A 142 18.73 -3.35 -21.80
C GLY A 142 19.41 -2.93 -23.10
N SER A 143 20.35 -3.74 -23.59
CA SER A 143 20.78 -3.72 -25.00
C SER A 143 21.41 -5.06 -25.42
N GLU A 144 20.62 -5.94 -26.02
CA GLU A 144 21.14 -6.95 -26.96
C GLU A 144 20.38 -6.88 -28.28
N GLU A 145 21.10 -7.14 -29.36
CA GLU A 145 20.62 -6.96 -30.74
C GLU A 145 19.86 -8.18 -31.26
N SER A 146 19.05 -7.95 -32.29
CA SER A 146 18.42 -9.00 -33.08
C SER A 146 19.45 -9.93 -33.73
N GLN A 147 19.26 -11.25 -33.61
CA GLN A 147 19.66 -12.18 -34.66
C GLN A 147 18.48 -13.04 -35.10
N GLU A 148 18.30 -13.10 -36.41
CA GLU A 148 17.32 -13.93 -37.09
C GLU A 148 17.82 -15.38 -37.19
N SER A 149 16.90 -16.35 -37.14
CA SER A 149 17.10 -17.65 -37.79
C SER A 149 15.76 -18.17 -38.29
N GLU A 150 15.79 -18.84 -39.43
CA GLU A 150 14.62 -18.98 -40.31
C GLU A 150 13.71 -20.18 -39.97
N GLU A 151 12.53 -20.10 -40.57
CA GLU A 151 11.57 -21.17 -40.87
C GLU A 151 11.94 -22.64 -40.56
N GLN A 152 10.98 -23.36 -39.95
CA GLN A 152 10.20 -24.30 -40.77
C GLN A 152 8.86 -24.69 -40.16
N SER A 153 7.88 -24.95 -41.02
CA SER A 153 6.56 -25.46 -40.67
C SER A 153 6.33 -26.80 -41.38
N LEU A 154 5.58 -27.74 -40.75
CA LEU A 154 4.67 -28.68 -41.45
C LEU A 154 3.89 -29.61 -40.48
N PHE A 155 2.56 -29.42 -40.50
CA PHE A 155 1.44 -30.37 -40.36
C PHE A 155 1.63 -31.82 -39.85
N LEU A 156 0.74 -32.18 -38.91
CA LEU A 156 -0.09 -33.40 -38.80
C LEU A 156 0.44 -34.74 -39.39
N SER A 157 0.61 -35.76 -38.55
CA SER A 157 -0.34 -36.90 -38.44
C SER A 157 0.16 -38.04 -37.52
N SER A 158 -0.78 -38.83 -36.98
CA SER A 158 -0.55 -40.19 -36.41
C SER A 158 -1.15 -41.22 -37.37
N PRO A 159 -0.74 -42.51 -37.36
CA PRO A 159 -1.39 -43.47 -36.45
C PRO A 159 -0.56 -44.71 -35.99
N GLY A 160 -1.02 -45.37 -34.92
CA GLY A 160 -0.77 -46.78 -34.58
C GLY A 160 0.64 -47.17 -34.09
N GLU A 161 0.87 -48.37 -33.54
CA GLU A 161 -0.02 -49.32 -32.82
C GLU A 161 0.87 -50.36 -32.07
N ASP A 162 0.29 -51.19 -31.20
CA ASP A 162 0.94 -52.31 -30.46
C ASP A 162 2.05 -51.96 -29.43
N SER A 163 2.32 -52.77 -28.38
CA SER A 163 1.61 -53.96 -27.87
C SER A 163 1.73 -54.12 -26.33
N SER A 164 0.77 -54.88 -25.79
CA SER A 164 0.65 -55.51 -24.47
C SER A 164 1.83 -55.52 -23.46
N ASN A 165 1.51 -55.30 -22.18
CA ASN A 165 1.74 -56.33 -21.15
C ASN A 165 0.83 -56.17 -19.91
N ASP A 166 0.43 -57.28 -19.28
CA ASP A 166 -0.47 -57.31 -18.12
C ASP A 166 0.26 -57.17 -16.78
N THR A 167 -0.37 -56.54 -15.78
CA THR A 167 -0.71 -57.19 -14.49
C THR A 167 -1.50 -56.26 -13.55
N VAL A 168 -2.42 -56.84 -12.77
CA VAL A 168 -3.29 -56.15 -11.79
C VAL A 168 -3.42 -56.98 -10.51
N PRO A 169 -3.44 -56.38 -9.32
CA PRO A 169 -4.15 -56.90 -8.16
C PRO A 169 -5.39 -56.04 -7.81
N LEU A 170 -6.53 -56.69 -7.57
CA LEU A 170 -7.78 -56.01 -7.19
C LEU A 170 -7.80 -55.59 -5.71
N PHE A 171 -8.58 -54.56 -5.36
CA PHE A 171 -9.36 -54.59 -4.12
C PHE A 171 -10.69 -53.80 -4.19
N SER A 172 -11.78 -54.52 -3.89
CA SER A 172 -13.07 -54.12 -3.32
C SER A 172 -13.68 -52.71 -3.59
N LEU A 173 -14.81 -52.69 -4.30
CA LEU A 173 -15.84 -51.66 -4.19
C LEU A 173 -16.93 -52.07 -3.19
N SER A 174 -17.55 -51.12 -2.48
CA SER A 174 -18.88 -51.32 -1.89
C SER A 174 -19.64 -50.01 -1.65
N HIS A 175 -20.97 -50.07 -1.76
CA HIS A 175 -21.98 -49.07 -1.34
C HIS A 175 -22.07 -47.73 -2.11
N CYS A 176 -23.03 -47.67 -3.04
CA CYS A 176 -23.95 -46.54 -3.15
C CYS A 176 -25.33 -46.97 -3.70
N ALA A 177 -26.29 -46.05 -3.63
CA ALA A 177 -27.75 -46.27 -3.64
C ALA A 177 -28.35 -47.04 -4.84
N THR A 178 -29.51 -47.66 -4.59
CA THR A 178 -30.43 -48.21 -5.59
C THR A 178 -31.33 -47.13 -6.19
N CYS A 179 -31.58 -47.22 -7.50
CA CYS A 179 -32.70 -46.54 -8.18
C CYS A 179 -33.49 -47.59 -8.99
N GLU A 180 -34.80 -47.37 -9.14
CA GLU A 180 -35.71 -48.32 -9.80
C GLU A 180 -35.72 -48.16 -11.34
N PRO A 181 -35.99 -49.24 -12.11
CA PRO A 181 -35.97 -49.20 -13.57
C PRO A 181 -37.24 -48.56 -14.17
N ILE A 182 -37.08 -47.93 -15.33
CA ILE A 182 -38.16 -47.38 -16.16
C ILE A 182 -38.68 -48.47 -17.11
N ASP A 183 -39.99 -48.47 -17.40
CA ASP A 183 -40.65 -49.43 -18.31
C ASP A 183 -40.82 -48.85 -19.73
N ASP A 184 -39.94 -49.27 -20.65
CA ASP A 184 -39.96 -48.88 -22.07
C ASP A 184 -41.06 -49.60 -22.86
N ASN A 185 -42.34 -49.25 -22.65
CA ASN A 185 -43.44 -49.84 -23.44
C ASN A 185 -44.72 -48.99 -23.59
N GLN A 186 -44.61 -47.70 -23.93
CA GLN A 186 -45.76 -46.90 -24.42
C GLN A 186 -45.45 -46.18 -25.75
N PRO A 187 -46.26 -46.40 -26.81
CA PRO A 187 -46.10 -45.67 -28.07
C PRO A 187 -46.69 -44.25 -27.98
N MET A 188 -45.98 -43.27 -28.52
CA MET A 188 -46.44 -41.88 -28.57
C MET A 188 -47.62 -41.70 -29.55
N PRO A 189 -48.66 -40.91 -29.20
CA PRO A 189 -49.74 -40.57 -30.12
C PRO A 189 -49.30 -39.47 -31.11
N ASP A 190 -49.23 -39.82 -32.39
CA ASP A 190 -49.07 -38.87 -33.49
C ASP A 190 -50.41 -38.13 -33.74
N VAL A 191 -50.40 -36.80 -33.71
CA VAL A 191 -51.59 -35.96 -33.87
C VAL A 191 -51.28 -34.74 -34.75
N LEU A 192 -51.17 -34.99 -36.05
CA LEU A 192 -51.08 -33.95 -37.08
C LEU A 192 -52.06 -34.23 -38.22
N SER A 193 -52.75 -33.17 -38.66
CA SER A 193 -53.81 -33.15 -39.69
C SER A 193 -55.15 -33.84 -39.31
N ALA A 194 -56.20 -33.02 -39.15
CA ALA A 194 -57.60 -33.34 -39.55
C ALA A 194 -58.58 -32.18 -39.21
N TYR A 195 -58.48 -31.03 -39.88
CA TYR A 195 -59.64 -30.14 -40.13
C TYR A 195 -59.38 -29.29 -41.37
N THR A 196 -60.33 -29.28 -42.30
CA THR A 196 -60.32 -28.50 -43.54
C THR A 196 -61.59 -27.67 -43.66
N ASP A 197 -61.57 -26.73 -44.61
CA ASP A 197 -62.67 -25.87 -45.08
C ASP A 197 -63.05 -24.67 -44.17
N PRO A 198 -63.46 -23.52 -44.75
CA PRO A 198 -63.08 -22.99 -46.07
C PRO A 198 -62.59 -21.53 -46.03
N ILE A 199 -62.09 -21.04 -47.16
CA ILE A 199 -61.58 -19.66 -47.30
C ILE A 199 -62.72 -18.63 -47.20
N GLY A 200 -62.85 -17.99 -46.03
CA GLY A 200 -63.64 -16.78 -45.82
C GLY A 200 -62.86 -15.50 -46.17
N LYS A 201 -63.56 -14.44 -46.55
CA LYS A 201 -62.93 -13.16 -46.96
C LYS A 201 -62.52 -12.29 -45.77
N PHE A 202 -61.56 -11.41 -46.03
CA PHE A 202 -61.30 -10.20 -45.25
C PHE A 202 -62.58 -9.35 -45.13
N ASP A 203 -62.76 -8.64 -44.01
CA ASP A 203 -62.67 -7.17 -43.99
C ASP A 203 -62.65 -6.61 -42.55
N GLU A 204 -61.90 -5.51 -42.38
CA GLU A 204 -61.78 -4.58 -41.24
C GLU A 204 -61.24 -5.05 -39.86
N PRO A 205 -60.62 -4.16 -39.06
CA PRO A 205 -59.68 -4.55 -38.01
C PRO A 205 -60.26 -4.54 -36.58
N ILE A 206 -60.00 -5.62 -35.83
CA ILE A 206 -60.09 -5.58 -34.36
C ILE A 206 -58.87 -4.83 -33.84
N ASN A 207 -59.09 -3.68 -33.21
CA ASN A 207 -58.06 -2.86 -32.58
C ASN A 207 -57.43 -3.63 -31.41
N ARG A 208 -56.31 -4.32 -31.64
CA ARG A 208 -55.51 -4.92 -30.57
C ARG A 208 -54.91 -3.78 -29.76
N GLY A 209 -55.22 -3.75 -28.46
CA GLY A 209 -54.56 -2.86 -27.52
C GLY A 209 -53.05 -3.01 -27.64
N GLU A 210 -52.38 -1.86 -27.66
CA GLU A 210 -50.94 -1.73 -27.67
C GLU A 210 -50.38 -2.47 -26.44
N PHE A 211 -49.73 -3.61 -26.68
CA PHE A 211 -48.93 -4.26 -25.64
C PHE A 211 -47.68 -3.40 -25.48
N ASP A 212 -47.72 -2.48 -24.51
CA ASP A 212 -46.54 -1.76 -24.06
C ASP A 212 -45.47 -2.78 -23.67
N VAL A 213 -44.52 -3.01 -24.58
CA VAL A 213 -43.28 -3.69 -24.27
C VAL A 213 -42.48 -2.70 -23.43
N ILE A 214 -42.72 -2.75 -22.12
CA ILE A 214 -42.01 -1.96 -21.11
C ILE A 214 -40.56 -2.41 -21.12
N ASN A 215 -39.79 -1.85 -22.05
CA ASN A 215 -38.38 -2.10 -22.27
C ASN A 215 -37.57 -1.32 -21.23
N VAL A 216 -37.88 -1.56 -19.96
CA VAL A 216 -37.07 -1.12 -18.82
C VAL A 216 -35.86 -2.04 -18.76
N THR A 217 -34.93 -1.80 -19.68
CA THR A 217 -33.51 -2.02 -19.42
C THR A 217 -33.10 -1.01 -18.35
N ALA A 218 -33.49 -1.29 -17.11
CA ALA A 218 -32.95 -0.57 -15.97
C ALA A 218 -31.44 -0.85 -15.96
N GLU A 219 -30.64 0.20 -16.16
CA GLU A 219 -29.20 0.14 -15.98
C GLU A 219 -28.90 -0.52 -14.63
N PRO A 220 -27.99 -1.51 -14.55
CA PRO A 220 -27.71 -2.19 -13.30
C PRO A 220 -27.28 -1.17 -12.24
N ARG A 221 -27.72 -1.39 -11.00
CA ARG A 221 -27.26 -0.61 -9.84
C ARG A 221 -25.74 -0.56 -9.88
N ARG A 222 -25.17 0.64 -9.73
CA ARG A 222 -23.74 0.93 -9.78
C ARG A 222 -23.46 2.08 -8.81
N ALA A 223 -22.32 2.07 -8.12
CA ALA A 223 -21.93 3.16 -7.23
C ALA A 223 -21.49 4.40 -8.03
N ASN A 224 -21.38 5.56 -7.36
CA ASN A 224 -20.67 6.71 -7.92
C ASN A 224 -19.17 6.55 -7.66
N ALA A 225 -18.47 5.81 -8.52
CA ALA A 225 -17.07 5.43 -8.31
C ALA A 225 -16.19 5.53 -9.56
N VAL A 226 -14.87 5.48 -9.34
CA VAL A 226 -13.82 5.58 -10.37
C VAL A 226 -12.63 4.69 -10.00
N ILE A 227 -11.92 4.18 -11.00
CA ILE A 227 -10.62 3.52 -10.81
C ILE A 227 -9.52 4.57 -11.03
N PHE A 228 -8.63 4.74 -10.07
CA PHE A 228 -7.65 5.81 -10.01
C PHE A 228 -6.22 5.26 -10.06
N MET A 229 -5.35 5.89 -10.84
CA MET A 229 -3.91 5.62 -10.85
C MET A 229 -3.11 6.93 -10.91
N LEU A 230 -2.07 7.03 -10.09
CA LEU A 230 -0.98 7.99 -10.25
C LEU A 230 0.16 7.29 -11.00
N THR A 231 0.61 7.82 -12.13
CA THR A 231 1.63 7.15 -12.95
C THR A 231 2.26 8.10 -13.97
N ARG A 232 3.51 7.83 -14.34
CA ARG A 232 4.29 8.57 -15.32
C ARG A 232 4.22 7.93 -16.70
N ASN A 233 4.59 8.71 -17.72
CA ASN A 233 4.77 8.21 -19.09
C ASN A 233 5.74 7.02 -19.21
N SER A 234 6.72 6.91 -18.31
CA SER A 234 7.69 5.80 -18.22
C SER A 234 7.05 4.45 -17.89
N ASP A 235 6.00 4.44 -17.08
CA ASP A 235 5.51 3.23 -16.41
C ASP A 235 4.49 2.47 -17.29
N LEU A 236 4.28 2.96 -18.51
CA LEU A 236 3.33 2.45 -19.51
C LEU A 236 3.28 0.91 -19.63
N PRO A 237 4.40 0.14 -19.63
CA PRO A 237 4.34 -1.32 -19.65
C PRO A 237 3.57 -1.91 -18.45
N GLY A 238 3.86 -1.43 -17.24
CA GLY A 238 3.21 -1.83 -16.00
C GLY A 238 1.77 -1.35 -15.88
N VAL A 239 1.48 -0.17 -16.43
CA VAL A 239 0.11 0.36 -16.55
C VAL A 239 -0.74 -0.54 -17.45
N LEU A 240 -0.23 -0.89 -18.65
CA LEU A 240 -0.94 -1.76 -19.59
C LEU A 240 -1.15 -3.17 -19.00
N SER A 241 -0.14 -3.72 -18.32
CA SER A 241 -0.24 -4.99 -17.58
C SER A 241 -1.31 -4.95 -16.49
N THR A 242 -1.36 -3.87 -15.73
CA THR A 242 -2.33 -3.69 -14.63
C THR A 242 -3.75 -3.53 -15.15
N VAL A 243 -3.99 -2.56 -16.04
CA VAL A 243 -5.32 -2.26 -16.58
C VAL A 243 -5.90 -3.50 -17.27
N LYS A 244 -5.08 -4.25 -18.02
CA LYS A 244 -5.55 -5.49 -18.66
C LYS A 244 -6.04 -6.54 -17.65
N GLN A 245 -5.35 -6.68 -16.51
CA GLN A 245 -5.78 -7.58 -15.44
C GLN A 245 -7.04 -7.07 -14.72
N VAL A 246 -7.14 -5.77 -14.44
CA VAL A 246 -8.33 -5.16 -13.83
C VAL A 246 -9.56 -5.37 -14.71
N GLU A 247 -9.44 -5.16 -16.02
CA GLU A 247 -10.50 -5.45 -17.00
C GLU A 247 -10.90 -6.93 -17.01
N ASP A 248 -9.93 -7.85 -17.12
CA ASP A 248 -10.18 -9.30 -17.21
C ASP A 248 -10.84 -9.88 -15.94
N ARG A 249 -10.41 -9.41 -14.76
CA ARG A 249 -10.88 -9.93 -13.46
C ARG A 249 -12.15 -9.28 -12.95
N PHE A 250 -12.32 -7.98 -13.23
CA PHE A 250 -13.36 -7.15 -12.64
C PHE A 250 -14.04 -6.26 -13.69
N ASN A 251 -13.36 -5.22 -14.15
CA ASN A 251 -14.04 -4.00 -14.61
C ASN A 251 -14.79 -4.17 -15.93
N LYS A 252 -14.40 -5.12 -16.79
CA LYS A 252 -15.17 -5.46 -18.00
C LYS A 252 -16.63 -5.83 -17.70
N ARG A 253 -16.93 -6.30 -16.48
CA ARG A 253 -18.28 -6.67 -16.01
C ARG A 253 -19.07 -5.47 -15.44
N PHE A 254 -18.39 -4.49 -14.84
CA PHE A 254 -19.01 -3.44 -14.02
C PHE A 254 -18.88 -2.02 -14.62
N GLN A 255 -17.97 -1.84 -15.58
CA GLN A 255 -17.87 -0.66 -16.44
C GLN A 255 -17.69 0.65 -15.65
N TYR A 256 -16.79 0.67 -14.68
CA TYR A 256 -16.35 1.89 -13.98
C TYR A 256 -15.28 2.64 -14.80
N PRO A 257 -15.31 3.98 -14.82
CA PRO A 257 -14.34 4.79 -15.57
C PRO A 257 -12.96 4.79 -14.91
N TYR A 258 -11.93 5.15 -15.68
CA TYR A 258 -10.56 5.34 -15.18
C TYR A 258 -10.16 6.82 -15.16
N VAL A 259 -9.44 7.24 -14.11
CA VAL A 259 -8.73 8.52 -14.02
C VAL A 259 -7.24 8.25 -13.78
N PHE A 260 -6.40 8.65 -14.74
CA PHE A 260 -4.95 8.64 -14.64
C PHE A 260 -4.45 10.06 -14.34
N LEU A 261 -3.62 10.23 -13.32
CA LEU A 261 -2.94 11.50 -12.99
C LEU A 261 -1.42 11.33 -13.07
N ASN A 262 -0.72 12.42 -13.40
CA ASN A 262 0.74 12.49 -13.56
C ASN A 262 1.21 13.90 -13.18
N ASP A 263 2.44 14.05 -12.69
CA ASP A 263 3.08 15.35 -12.51
C ASP A 263 3.46 16.00 -13.84
N ASP A 264 3.75 15.20 -14.86
CA ASP A 264 3.96 15.64 -16.24
C ASP A 264 2.72 15.48 -17.16
N PRO A 265 2.62 16.21 -18.28
CA PRO A 265 1.66 15.92 -19.34
C PRO A 265 1.78 14.49 -19.89
N PHE A 266 0.68 13.75 -19.92
CA PHE A 266 0.62 12.44 -20.56
C PHE A 266 0.88 12.51 -22.07
N GLU A 267 1.73 11.63 -22.59
CA GLU A 267 1.99 11.46 -24.02
C GLU A 267 0.77 10.90 -24.76
N GLU A 268 0.60 11.27 -26.04
CA GLU A 268 -0.43 10.67 -26.90
C GLU A 268 -0.23 9.16 -27.10
N ARG A 269 1.01 8.66 -27.02
CA ARG A 269 1.30 7.22 -27.02
C ARG A 269 0.69 6.53 -25.79
N PHE A 270 0.86 7.13 -24.61
CA PHE A 270 0.33 6.61 -23.35
C PHE A 270 -1.21 6.58 -23.40
N LYS A 271 -1.82 7.73 -23.69
CA LYS A 271 -3.28 7.89 -23.78
C LYS A 271 -3.90 6.90 -24.76
N SER A 272 -3.32 6.80 -25.96
CA SER A 272 -3.81 5.94 -27.04
C SER A 272 -3.75 4.44 -26.66
N LEU A 273 -2.65 3.97 -26.08
CA LEU A 273 -2.50 2.54 -25.76
C LEU A 273 -3.32 2.14 -24.54
N VAL A 274 -3.41 2.97 -23.50
CA VAL A 274 -4.26 2.69 -22.33
C VAL A 274 -5.74 2.69 -22.71
N SER A 275 -6.19 3.66 -23.52
CA SER A 275 -7.59 3.75 -23.97
C SER A 275 -8.01 2.65 -24.95
N GLN A 276 -7.08 1.81 -25.43
CA GLN A 276 -7.38 0.64 -26.28
C GLN A 276 -7.66 -0.64 -25.47
N LEU A 277 -7.48 -0.62 -24.13
CA LEU A 277 -7.68 -1.80 -23.30
C LEU A 277 -9.13 -2.00 -22.83
N THR A 278 -9.99 -1.00 -22.97
CA THR A 278 -11.34 -0.99 -22.39
C THR A 278 -12.30 -0.09 -23.19
N ASP A 279 -13.60 -0.36 -23.07
CA ASP A 279 -14.69 0.42 -23.68
C ASP A 279 -15.22 1.55 -22.74
N VAL A 280 -14.76 1.63 -21.49
CA VAL A 280 -15.21 2.64 -20.51
C VAL A 280 -14.58 4.02 -20.77
N PRO A 281 -15.17 5.12 -20.23
CA PRO A 281 -14.51 6.42 -20.24
C PRO A 281 -13.16 6.40 -19.50
N VAL A 282 -12.10 6.85 -20.17
CA VAL A 282 -10.77 7.06 -19.58
C VAL A 282 -10.45 8.55 -19.61
N GLN A 283 -9.95 9.08 -18.49
CA GLN A 283 -9.56 10.48 -18.33
C GLN A 283 -8.10 10.58 -17.90
N PHE A 284 -7.41 11.61 -18.40
CA PHE A 284 -5.99 11.88 -18.14
C PHE A 284 -5.84 13.32 -17.62
N GLY A 285 -5.35 13.48 -16.40
CA GLY A 285 -5.12 14.78 -15.76
C GLY A 285 -3.64 15.05 -15.49
N VAL A 286 -3.29 16.33 -15.37
CA VAL A 286 -1.96 16.80 -14.95
C VAL A 286 -2.11 17.49 -13.61
N ILE A 287 -1.28 17.12 -12.64
CA ILE A 287 -1.38 17.64 -11.27
C ILE A 287 -1.00 19.14 -11.26
N PRO A 288 -1.79 20.03 -10.62
CA PRO A 288 -1.39 21.42 -10.43
C PRO A 288 -0.08 21.51 -9.62
N PRO A 289 0.90 22.35 -10.00
CA PRO A 289 2.18 22.45 -9.28
C PRO A 289 2.04 22.66 -7.77
N ASP A 290 1.12 23.51 -7.32
CA ASP A 290 0.86 23.77 -5.89
C ASP A 290 0.43 22.52 -5.08
N HIS A 291 -0.06 21.47 -5.76
CA HIS A 291 -0.46 20.18 -5.17
C HIS A 291 0.66 19.12 -5.22
N TRP A 292 1.73 19.35 -5.98
CA TRP A 292 2.83 18.39 -6.18
C TRP A 292 4.15 18.90 -5.58
N ASP A 293 4.55 20.11 -5.95
CA ASP A 293 5.85 20.67 -5.63
C ASP A 293 6.05 20.92 -4.15
N GLN A 294 7.32 20.94 -3.73
CA GLN A 294 7.67 21.20 -2.34
C GLN A 294 7.26 22.63 -1.94
N PRO A 295 6.43 22.80 -0.90
CA PRO A 295 5.89 24.11 -0.55
C PRO A 295 6.97 25.03 0.04
N SER A 296 6.78 26.34 -0.15
CA SER A 296 7.80 27.38 0.08
C SER A 296 8.18 27.62 1.55
N TRP A 297 7.46 27.03 2.51
CA TRP A 297 7.84 27.03 3.93
C TRP A 297 8.86 25.95 4.30
N ILE A 298 9.13 24.99 3.41
CA ILE A 298 10.14 23.95 3.63
C ILE A 298 11.53 24.54 3.42
N ASN A 299 12.37 24.43 4.45
CA ASN A 299 13.78 24.80 4.38
C ASN A 299 14.55 23.72 3.60
N GLU A 300 14.83 24.00 2.32
CA GLU A 300 15.53 23.05 1.43
C GLU A 300 16.89 22.59 1.96
N SER A 301 17.64 23.45 2.68
CA SER A 301 18.92 23.05 3.26
C SER A 301 18.75 22.04 4.40
N ARG A 302 17.69 22.18 5.21
CA ARG A 302 17.31 21.17 6.23
C ARG A 302 16.80 19.89 5.58
N ALA A 303 15.96 20.00 4.56
CA ALA A 303 15.44 18.84 3.82
C ALA A 303 16.57 18.07 3.12
N SER A 304 17.53 18.76 2.49
CA SER A 304 18.73 18.16 1.90
C SER A 304 19.54 17.36 2.91
N ALA A 305 19.88 17.95 4.07
CA ALA A 305 20.64 17.27 5.11
C ALA A 305 19.90 16.03 5.66
N ALA A 306 18.57 16.09 5.84
CA ALA A 306 17.76 14.95 6.26
C ALA A 306 17.71 13.84 5.19
N ARG A 307 17.65 14.19 3.90
CA ARG A 307 17.77 13.21 2.80
C ARG A 307 19.15 12.54 2.79
N GLU A 308 20.23 13.29 2.97
CA GLU A 308 21.60 12.77 3.07
C GLU A 308 21.76 11.81 4.26
N GLU A 309 21.19 12.14 5.43
CA GLU A 309 21.18 11.25 6.60
C GLU A 309 20.40 9.95 6.32
N LEU A 310 19.20 10.05 5.75
CA LEU A 310 18.38 8.87 5.43
C LEU A 310 19.04 7.98 4.36
N VAL A 311 19.78 8.57 3.40
CA VAL A 311 20.61 7.82 2.43
C VAL A 311 21.74 7.09 3.14
N ALA A 312 22.51 7.75 4.01
CA ALA A 312 23.56 7.11 4.80
C ALA A 312 23.04 6.01 5.74
N GLN A 313 21.73 6.02 6.03
CA GLN A 313 21.01 5.02 6.81
C GLN A 313 20.35 3.90 5.98
N ASN A 314 20.62 3.83 4.67
CA ASN A 314 20.07 2.89 3.68
C ASN A 314 18.53 2.85 3.62
N VAL A 315 17.88 4.00 3.78
CA VAL A 315 16.42 4.11 3.74
C VAL A 315 15.94 4.14 2.28
N PRO A 316 14.99 3.27 1.86
CA PRO A 316 14.48 3.27 0.49
C PRO A 316 13.88 4.61 0.07
N TYR A 317 14.24 5.05 -1.14
CA TYR A 317 13.86 6.33 -1.76
C TYR A 317 14.29 7.59 -0.98
N ALA A 318 15.28 7.48 -0.07
CA ALA A 318 15.70 8.58 0.80
C ALA A 318 16.16 9.84 0.05
N ASP A 319 16.80 9.71 -1.10
CA ASP A 319 17.26 10.82 -1.93
C ASP A 319 16.14 11.46 -2.79
N ARG A 320 15.09 10.70 -3.09
CA ARG A 320 14.06 11.08 -4.07
C ARG A 320 13.14 12.16 -3.51
N VAL A 321 13.24 13.37 -4.06
CA VAL A 321 12.28 14.47 -3.81
C VAL A 321 10.91 14.13 -4.40
N SER A 322 10.86 13.59 -5.64
CA SER A 322 9.57 13.26 -6.29
C SER A 322 8.80 12.11 -5.61
N TYR A 323 9.46 11.27 -4.81
CA TYR A 323 8.79 10.29 -3.95
C TYR A 323 8.07 10.96 -2.77
N ARG A 324 8.63 12.05 -2.23
CA ARG A 324 8.00 12.85 -1.16
C ARG A 324 6.84 13.68 -1.68
N ASN A 325 6.99 14.27 -2.87
CA ASN A 325 5.88 14.88 -3.60
C ASN A 325 4.74 13.88 -3.81
N MET A 326 5.04 12.65 -4.22
CA MET A 326 4.05 11.56 -4.37
C MET A 326 3.33 11.25 -3.04
N CYS A 327 4.06 11.03 -1.94
CA CYS A 327 3.44 10.73 -0.65
C CYS A 327 2.62 11.90 -0.10
N ARG A 328 3.07 13.15 -0.28
CA ARG A 328 2.29 14.36 0.06
C ARG A 328 1.04 14.50 -0.82
N PHE A 329 1.16 14.26 -2.12
CA PHE A 329 0.04 14.35 -3.08
C PHE A 329 -1.04 13.32 -2.79
N ASN A 330 -0.65 12.06 -2.54
CA ASN A 330 -1.59 11.00 -2.15
C ASN A 330 -2.19 11.29 -0.77
N SER A 331 -1.41 11.79 0.20
CA SER A 331 -1.97 12.19 1.50
C SER A 331 -2.97 13.35 1.41
N GLY A 332 -2.69 14.38 0.60
CA GLY A 332 -3.34 15.68 0.75
C GLY A 332 -4.14 16.20 -0.43
N PHE A 333 -3.98 15.66 -1.65
CA PHE A 333 -4.33 16.40 -2.86
C PHE A 333 -5.01 15.60 -3.98
N PHE A 334 -4.84 14.28 -4.10
CA PHE A 334 -5.45 13.51 -5.19
C PHE A 334 -6.99 13.66 -5.20
N TYR A 335 -7.64 13.47 -4.05
CA TYR A 335 -9.10 13.60 -3.87
C TYR A 335 -9.65 15.03 -4.10
N LYS A 336 -8.75 16.04 -4.14
CA LYS A 336 -9.03 17.45 -4.45
C LYS A 336 -8.87 17.76 -5.96
N HIS A 337 -8.28 16.86 -6.76
CA HIS A 337 -8.10 17.02 -8.21
C HIS A 337 -9.45 17.08 -8.95
N GLU A 338 -9.58 17.92 -9.99
CA GLU A 338 -10.87 18.19 -10.63
C GLU A 338 -11.60 16.95 -11.17
N LEU A 339 -10.86 16.04 -11.81
CA LEU A 339 -11.39 14.76 -12.34
C LEU A 339 -11.93 13.83 -11.25
N LEU A 340 -11.56 14.03 -9.98
CA LEU A 340 -12.01 13.18 -8.86
C LEU A 340 -13.17 13.82 -8.07
N LYS A 341 -13.46 15.12 -8.25
CA LYS A 341 -14.51 15.86 -7.51
C LYS A 341 -15.94 15.34 -7.71
N SER A 342 -16.23 14.69 -8.83
CA SER A 342 -17.56 14.17 -9.15
C SER A 342 -17.86 12.79 -8.54
N TYR A 343 -16.83 12.04 -8.14
CA TYR A 343 -16.97 10.68 -7.63
C TYR A 343 -17.08 10.63 -6.11
N ARG A 344 -17.79 9.62 -5.59
CA ARG A 344 -17.82 9.30 -4.17
C ARG A 344 -16.75 8.29 -3.80
N TYR A 345 -16.65 7.16 -4.49
CA TYR A 345 -15.62 6.14 -4.20
C TYR A 345 -14.48 6.19 -5.23
N TYR A 346 -13.29 5.81 -4.80
CA TYR A 346 -12.17 5.48 -5.70
C TYR A 346 -11.61 4.10 -5.40
N TRP A 347 -11.02 3.46 -6.40
CA TRP A 347 -10.13 2.32 -6.24
C TRP A 347 -8.75 2.72 -6.75
N ARG A 348 -7.78 2.87 -5.85
CA ARG A 348 -6.37 3.10 -6.23
C ARG A 348 -5.73 1.80 -6.72
N ILE A 349 -5.11 1.90 -7.87
CA ILE A 349 -4.25 0.89 -8.47
C ILE A 349 -2.92 1.54 -8.88
N GLU A 350 -1.84 0.79 -8.84
CA GLU A 350 -0.48 1.21 -9.23
C GLU A 350 -0.02 0.42 -10.48
N PRO A 351 1.03 0.86 -11.20
CA PRO A 351 1.70 0.05 -12.21
C PRO A 351 2.25 -1.29 -11.66
N ASP A 352 2.45 -2.27 -12.54
CA ASP A 352 3.12 -3.56 -12.26
C ASP A 352 2.52 -4.45 -11.15
N VAL A 353 1.26 -4.19 -10.76
CA VAL A 353 0.52 -5.04 -9.82
C VAL A 353 -0.09 -6.27 -10.49
N LYS A 354 -0.47 -7.28 -9.70
CA LYS A 354 -1.13 -8.50 -10.16
C LYS A 354 -2.48 -8.71 -9.47
N PHE A 355 -3.49 -9.06 -10.26
CA PHE A 355 -4.81 -9.47 -9.76
C PHE A 355 -5.01 -10.98 -9.99
N PHE A 356 -5.00 -11.72 -8.89
CA PHE A 356 -4.98 -13.18 -8.92
C PHE A 356 -6.34 -13.82 -9.16
N CYS A 357 -7.42 -13.14 -8.80
CA CYS A 357 -8.75 -13.73 -8.68
C CYS A 357 -9.76 -13.02 -9.58
N ASP A 358 -10.72 -13.76 -10.14
CA ASP A 358 -11.95 -13.23 -10.70
C ASP A 358 -12.80 -12.58 -9.59
N ILE A 359 -13.29 -11.36 -9.83
CA ILE A 359 -14.15 -10.63 -8.91
C ILE A 359 -15.58 -10.62 -9.51
N ASP A 360 -16.49 -11.36 -8.88
CA ASP A 360 -17.84 -11.66 -9.40
C ASP A 360 -18.96 -10.82 -8.76
N TYR A 361 -18.59 -9.84 -7.93
CA TYR A 361 -19.47 -8.83 -7.34
C TYR A 361 -18.86 -7.44 -7.54
N ASP A 362 -19.60 -6.40 -7.16
CA ASP A 362 -19.17 -5.01 -7.23
C ASP A 362 -18.62 -4.55 -5.84
N PRO A 363 -17.30 -4.31 -5.68
CA PRO A 363 -16.74 -3.87 -4.41
C PRO A 363 -17.21 -2.48 -3.99
N PHE A 364 -17.50 -1.57 -4.92
CA PHE A 364 -17.98 -0.24 -4.59
C PHE A 364 -19.42 -0.26 -4.06
N LEU A 365 -20.28 -1.11 -4.62
CA LEU A 365 -21.59 -1.38 -4.02
C LEU A 365 -21.48 -2.12 -2.70
N TYR A 366 -20.52 -3.04 -2.53
CA TYR A 366 -20.28 -3.64 -1.21
C TYR A 366 -19.91 -2.56 -0.18
N MET A 367 -19.00 -1.64 -0.52
CA MET A 367 -18.62 -0.53 0.35
C MET A 367 -19.81 0.38 0.69
N GLN A 368 -20.57 0.80 -0.32
CA GLN A 368 -21.72 1.68 -0.19
C GLN A 368 -22.88 1.06 0.58
N ASP A 369 -23.18 -0.21 0.34
CA ASP A 369 -24.36 -0.89 0.89
C ASP A 369 -24.08 -1.53 2.26
N ASN A 370 -22.84 -1.38 2.78
CA ASN A 370 -22.41 -1.79 4.12
C ASN A 370 -21.73 -0.64 4.93
N ASP A 371 -21.95 0.62 4.54
CA ASP A 371 -21.43 1.84 5.21
C ASP A 371 -19.90 1.88 5.45
N LYS A 372 -19.13 1.29 4.53
CA LYS A 372 -17.65 1.26 4.60
C LYS A 372 -17.04 2.52 4.00
N VAL A 373 -15.96 2.98 4.61
CA VAL A 373 -15.21 4.18 4.19
C VAL A 373 -13.82 3.86 3.67
N TYR A 374 -13.20 2.76 4.10
CA TYR A 374 -11.86 2.37 3.68
C TYR A 374 -11.73 0.84 3.59
N GLY A 375 -11.04 0.33 2.57
CA GLY A 375 -10.92 -1.09 2.30
C GLY A 375 -9.58 -1.47 1.68
N PHE A 376 -8.94 -2.51 2.23
CA PHE A 376 -7.54 -2.88 1.95
C PHE A 376 -7.36 -4.39 1.72
N THR A 377 -6.22 -4.79 1.14
CA THR A 377 -5.79 -6.19 0.97
C THR A 377 -4.52 -6.55 1.74
N ILE A 378 -3.61 -5.60 2.00
CA ILE A 378 -2.35 -5.83 2.73
C ILE A 378 -2.21 -4.82 3.87
N ALA A 379 -1.70 -5.28 5.02
CA ALA A 379 -1.35 -4.43 6.16
C ALA A 379 -0.02 -4.88 6.78
N LEU A 380 0.88 -3.93 7.04
CA LEU A 380 2.27 -4.17 7.45
C LEU A 380 2.81 -3.08 8.39
N TYR A 381 4.02 -3.28 8.91
CA TYR A 381 4.76 -2.27 9.65
C TYR A 381 5.51 -1.32 8.71
N GLU A 382 5.45 0.00 8.96
CA GLU A 382 6.32 1.01 8.33
C GLU A 382 7.73 0.95 8.95
N PHE A 383 8.74 1.38 8.20
CA PHE A 383 10.12 1.44 8.65
C PHE A 383 10.33 2.65 9.58
N PRO A 384 10.61 2.48 10.90
CA PRO A 384 10.53 3.57 11.88
C PRO A 384 11.37 4.81 11.56
N LYS A 385 12.50 4.64 10.87
CA LYS A 385 13.39 5.73 10.41
C LYS A 385 12.72 6.76 9.49
N THR A 386 11.56 6.44 8.93
CA THR A 386 10.88 7.26 7.90
C THR A 386 9.81 8.18 8.47
N VAL A 387 9.44 7.94 9.74
CA VAL A 387 8.27 8.48 10.44
C VAL A 387 8.60 8.79 11.92
N THR A 388 9.85 9.16 12.20
CA THR A 388 10.42 9.33 13.55
C THR A 388 9.67 10.33 14.43
N THR A 389 9.06 11.37 13.86
CA THR A 389 8.24 12.36 14.61
C THR A 389 6.75 12.32 14.27
N LEU A 390 6.31 11.42 13.36
CA LEU A 390 4.92 11.36 12.90
C LEU A 390 3.93 11.16 14.05
N TRP A 391 4.22 10.22 14.96
CA TRP A 391 3.29 9.93 16.06
C TRP A 391 3.26 11.01 17.16
N ASP A 392 4.34 11.75 17.34
CA ASP A 392 4.35 12.89 18.27
C ASP A 392 3.52 14.05 17.72
N ALA A 393 3.60 14.32 16.41
CA ALA A 393 2.70 15.25 15.72
C ALA A 393 1.23 14.77 15.76
N VAL A 394 0.98 13.47 15.62
CA VAL A 394 -0.38 12.90 15.74
C VAL A 394 -0.94 13.10 17.14
N LYS A 395 -0.16 12.85 18.20
CA LYS A 395 -0.59 13.12 19.58
C LYS A 395 -0.86 14.61 19.83
N GLU A 396 0.01 15.51 19.34
CA GLU A 396 -0.23 16.96 19.41
C GLU A 396 -1.56 17.35 18.72
N PHE A 397 -1.87 16.76 17.57
CA PHE A 397 -3.15 16.95 16.90
C PHE A 397 -4.33 16.40 17.71
N MET A 398 -4.20 15.20 18.30
CA MET A 398 -5.24 14.57 19.12
C MET A 398 -5.56 15.38 20.37
N ASP A 399 -4.53 15.85 21.09
CA ASP A 399 -4.67 16.68 22.29
C ASP A 399 -5.32 18.04 21.97
N ALA A 400 -5.03 18.61 20.80
CA ALA A 400 -5.65 19.84 20.31
C ALA A 400 -7.09 19.64 19.79
N ASN A 401 -7.47 18.44 19.33
CA ASN A 401 -8.74 18.16 18.66
C ASN A 401 -9.51 16.93 19.20
N PRO A 402 -9.67 16.73 20.52
CA PRO A 402 -10.27 15.51 21.09
C PRO A 402 -11.74 15.29 20.69
N GLY A 403 -12.42 16.34 20.19
CA GLY A 403 -13.80 16.26 19.70
C GLY A 403 -13.95 15.66 18.28
N LEU A 404 -12.86 15.36 17.58
CA LEU A 404 -12.88 14.79 16.22
C LEU A 404 -12.75 13.25 16.19
N ILE A 405 -12.56 12.62 17.36
CA ILE A 405 -12.18 11.20 17.47
C ILE A 405 -13.36 10.40 18.05
N PRO A 406 -14.02 9.51 17.28
CA PRO A 406 -15.08 8.64 17.79
C PRO A 406 -14.57 7.68 18.89
N ALA A 407 -15.44 7.29 19.82
CA ALA A 407 -15.07 6.36 20.90
C ALA A 407 -14.93 4.89 20.44
N ASP A 408 -15.47 4.56 19.27
CA ASP A 408 -15.45 3.24 18.62
C ASP A 408 -14.57 3.21 17.36
N ASN A 409 -13.52 4.04 17.37
CA ASN A 409 -12.47 4.10 16.36
C ASN A 409 -11.60 2.81 16.30
N ALA A 410 -10.53 2.84 15.52
CA ALA A 410 -9.58 1.73 15.35
C ALA A 410 -8.14 2.07 15.81
N ILE A 411 -7.95 3.00 16.76
CA ILE A 411 -6.63 3.46 17.21
C ILE A 411 -5.72 2.31 17.67
N ASP A 412 -6.28 1.26 18.28
CA ASP A 412 -5.54 0.05 18.70
C ASP A 412 -4.84 -0.69 17.53
N PHE A 413 -5.22 -0.42 16.27
CA PHE A 413 -4.49 -0.90 15.10
C PHE A 413 -3.18 -0.13 14.89
N VAL A 414 -3.20 1.21 15.01
CA VAL A 414 -2.03 2.06 14.77
C VAL A 414 -1.20 2.33 16.02
N SER A 415 -1.75 2.11 17.22
CA SER A 415 -1.09 2.44 18.49
C SER A 415 -1.03 1.27 19.47
N ASP A 416 0.07 1.20 20.21
CA ASP A 416 0.24 0.37 21.39
C ASP A 416 0.02 1.19 22.67
N VAL A 417 -0.70 0.58 23.63
CA VAL A 417 -1.05 1.13 24.95
C VAL A 417 -1.81 2.46 24.85
N GLU A 418 -3.12 2.37 24.55
CA GLU A 418 -4.10 3.48 24.67
C GLU A 418 -3.73 4.81 23.99
N GLY A 419 -2.95 4.77 22.90
CA GLY A 419 -2.51 5.97 22.15
C GLY A 419 -1.07 6.41 22.41
N LEU A 420 -0.38 5.83 23.38
CA LEU A 420 0.94 6.33 23.82
C LEU A 420 2.05 6.15 22.77
N PHE A 421 2.11 4.97 22.15
CA PHE A 421 3.18 4.58 21.22
C PHE A 421 2.65 4.24 19.84
N TYR A 422 3.40 4.53 18.78
CA TYR A 422 3.08 4.07 17.43
C TYR A 422 3.43 2.59 17.30
N SER A 423 2.49 1.78 16.83
CA SER A 423 2.74 0.37 16.51
C SER A 423 3.46 0.20 15.17
N TYR A 424 3.62 1.27 14.39
CA TYR A 424 4.06 1.31 12.99
C TYR A 424 3.14 0.58 12.00
N CYS A 425 2.04 -0.03 12.45
CA CYS A 425 1.09 -0.70 11.57
C CYS A 425 0.35 0.29 10.66
N HIS A 426 0.21 -0.10 9.40
CA HIS A 426 -0.56 0.62 8.39
C HIS A 426 -1.15 -0.34 7.35
N PHE A 427 -2.20 0.10 6.66
CA PHE A 427 -2.74 -0.50 5.45
C PHE A 427 -1.91 -0.04 4.25
N TRP A 428 -1.62 -0.94 3.29
CA TRP A 428 -0.69 -0.65 2.21
C TRP A 428 -1.39 0.06 1.04
N SER A 429 -1.18 1.37 0.91
CA SER A 429 -1.99 2.28 0.08
C SER A 429 -1.89 2.10 -1.43
N ASN A 430 -1.04 1.19 -1.94
CA ASN A 430 -1.05 0.81 -3.36
C ASN A 430 -2.30 -0.02 -3.76
N PHE A 431 -3.03 -0.54 -2.77
CA PHE A 431 -4.42 -0.98 -2.90
C PHE A 431 -5.29 -0.24 -1.89
N GLU A 432 -6.22 0.57 -2.39
CA GLU A 432 -7.27 1.18 -1.57
C GLU A 432 -8.58 1.16 -2.34
N ILE A 433 -9.67 0.76 -1.69
CA ILE A 433 -11.03 1.09 -2.13
C ILE A 433 -11.66 1.90 -1.01
N ALA A 434 -11.94 3.18 -1.23
CA ALA A 434 -12.32 4.10 -0.16
C ALA A 434 -13.27 5.22 -0.63
N ASP A 435 -13.96 5.82 0.34
CA ASP A 435 -14.89 6.93 0.16
C ASP A 435 -14.13 8.26 0.17
N LEU A 436 -14.12 8.96 -0.95
CA LEU A 436 -13.49 10.27 -1.12
C LEU A 436 -14.10 11.33 -0.18
N GLU A 437 -15.34 11.14 0.29
CA GLU A 437 -15.95 12.04 1.28
C GLU A 437 -15.25 11.94 2.64
N PHE A 438 -14.61 10.81 2.99
CA PHE A 438 -13.79 10.70 4.20
C PHE A 438 -12.56 11.61 4.14
N TRP A 439 -11.88 11.66 2.99
CA TRP A 439 -10.74 12.57 2.77
C TRP A 439 -11.16 14.05 2.64
N ARG A 440 -12.41 14.31 2.25
CA ARG A 440 -12.99 15.67 2.14
C ARG A 440 -13.54 16.22 3.45
N ASP A 441 -13.68 15.39 4.47
CA ASP A 441 -14.22 15.80 5.77
C ASP A 441 -13.32 16.82 6.49
N ASP A 442 -13.94 17.59 7.39
CA ASP A 442 -13.28 18.57 8.26
C ASP A 442 -12.21 17.93 9.15
N ALA A 443 -12.42 16.71 9.64
CA ALA A 443 -11.45 16.00 10.47
C ALA A 443 -10.18 15.62 9.68
N TYR A 444 -10.33 15.00 8.51
CA TYR A 444 -9.18 14.65 7.67
C TYR A 444 -8.46 15.88 7.14
N SER A 445 -9.21 16.91 6.70
CA SER A 445 -8.64 18.14 6.17
C SER A 445 -7.75 18.83 7.20
N LYS A 446 -8.23 18.97 8.45
CA LYS A 446 -7.43 19.54 9.56
C LYS A 446 -6.22 18.68 9.90
N PHE A 447 -6.36 17.36 9.89
CA PHE A 447 -5.27 16.43 10.19
C PHE A 447 -4.14 16.54 9.14
N PHE A 448 -4.49 16.51 7.85
CA PHE A 448 -3.51 16.71 6.78
C PHE A 448 -2.88 18.10 6.85
N ASP A 449 -3.67 19.17 6.95
CA ASP A 449 -3.17 20.54 6.97
C ASP A 449 -2.23 20.79 8.17
N PHE A 450 -2.43 20.10 9.30
CA PHE A 450 -1.51 20.11 10.44
C PHE A 450 -0.19 19.37 10.13
N LEU A 451 -0.25 18.15 9.59
CA LEU A 451 0.95 17.38 9.23
C LEU A 451 1.81 18.06 8.14
N ASP A 452 1.19 18.72 7.16
CA ASP A 452 1.89 19.44 6.10
C ASP A 452 2.65 20.69 6.62
N GLN A 453 2.15 21.30 7.70
CA GLN A 453 2.83 22.39 8.41
C GLN A 453 4.02 21.92 9.25
N GLN A 454 3.96 20.71 9.82
CA GLN A 454 5.11 20.08 10.50
C GLN A 454 6.24 19.74 9.49
N GLY A 455 5.89 19.52 8.21
CA GLY A 455 6.83 19.36 7.11
C GLY A 455 7.56 18.01 7.07
N GLY A 456 7.11 17.01 7.83
CA GLY A 456 7.75 15.69 7.91
C GLY A 456 7.76 14.90 6.60
N PHE A 457 6.88 15.23 5.65
CA PHE A 457 6.98 14.76 4.26
C PHE A 457 8.36 15.08 3.63
N TYR A 458 9.00 16.19 4.03
CA TYR A 458 10.28 16.67 3.48
C TYR A 458 11.46 16.64 4.45
N TYR A 459 11.21 16.79 5.75
CA TYR A 459 12.23 16.65 6.79
C TYR A 459 12.45 15.19 7.24
N GLU A 460 11.55 14.27 6.89
CA GLU A 460 11.71 12.82 7.08
C GLU A 460 11.40 12.11 5.75
N ARG A 461 10.54 11.08 5.74
CA ARG A 461 10.01 10.42 4.53
C ARG A 461 8.60 9.85 4.80
N TRP A 462 7.72 10.66 5.39
CA TRP A 462 6.33 10.27 5.71
C TRP A 462 5.60 9.75 4.47
N GLY A 463 5.20 8.48 4.50
CA GLY A 463 4.40 7.87 3.44
C GLY A 463 2.92 8.24 3.55
N ASP A 464 2.22 8.24 2.42
CA ASP A 464 0.75 8.28 2.39
C ASP A 464 0.12 7.09 3.11
N ALA A 465 0.72 5.90 3.01
CA ALA A 465 0.22 4.68 3.64
C ALA A 465 0.05 4.78 5.18
N PRO A 466 1.07 5.18 5.98
CA PRO A 466 0.88 5.43 7.41
C PRO A 466 -0.03 6.63 7.70
N VAL A 467 0.01 7.72 6.92
CA VAL A 467 -0.84 8.91 7.13
C VAL A 467 -2.33 8.58 6.95
N HIS A 468 -2.69 7.92 5.84
CA HIS A 468 -4.03 7.40 5.59
C HIS A 468 -4.48 6.46 6.71
N SER A 469 -3.61 5.52 7.10
CA SER A 469 -3.94 4.50 8.09
C SER A 469 -4.17 5.06 9.48
N ILE A 470 -3.38 6.06 9.90
CA ILE A 470 -3.58 6.77 11.17
C ILE A 470 -4.90 7.54 11.13
N ALA A 471 -5.18 8.28 10.06
CA ALA A 471 -6.42 9.04 9.96
C ALA A 471 -7.66 8.16 9.93
N VAL A 472 -7.64 7.07 9.14
CA VAL A 472 -8.70 6.05 9.11
C VAL A 472 -8.87 5.41 10.50
N ALA A 473 -7.77 5.12 11.20
CA ALA A 473 -7.82 4.55 12.54
C ALA A 473 -8.36 5.52 13.61
N LEU A 474 -8.17 6.83 13.45
CA LEU A 474 -8.63 7.85 14.40
C LEU A 474 -10.06 8.34 14.14
N PHE A 475 -10.46 8.55 12.87
CA PHE A 475 -11.69 9.27 12.53
C PHE A 475 -12.82 8.36 11.99
N ALA A 476 -12.50 7.17 11.48
CA ALA A 476 -13.52 6.19 11.12
C ALA A 476 -13.83 5.27 12.31
N ARG A 477 -15.10 4.82 12.43
CA ARG A 477 -15.40 3.70 13.34
C ARG A 477 -14.77 2.43 12.79
N LYS A 478 -14.33 1.52 13.68
CA LYS A 478 -13.67 0.27 13.24
C LYS A 478 -14.52 -0.64 12.36
N ASP A 479 -15.85 -0.59 12.46
CA ASP A 479 -16.76 -1.37 11.60
C ASP A 479 -16.83 -0.85 10.15
N GLN A 480 -16.33 0.35 9.88
CA GLN A 480 -16.32 0.96 8.55
C GLN A 480 -15.05 0.65 7.74
N ILE A 481 -14.08 -0.01 8.36
CA ILE A 481 -12.83 -0.47 7.73
C ILE A 481 -13.03 -1.92 7.26
N HIS A 482 -12.76 -2.20 5.99
CA HIS A 482 -12.94 -3.52 5.40
C HIS A 482 -11.63 -4.18 4.97
N PHE A 483 -11.55 -5.50 5.11
CA PHE A 483 -10.44 -6.32 4.64
C PHE A 483 -10.93 -7.26 3.55
N PHE A 484 -10.51 -7.00 2.30
CA PHE A 484 -10.90 -7.76 1.12
C PHE A 484 -10.15 -9.10 1.01
N ASN A 485 -10.49 -10.04 1.91
CA ASN A 485 -9.94 -11.40 2.03
C ASN A 485 -10.12 -12.27 0.75
N ASP A 486 -10.84 -11.79 -0.24
CA ASP A 486 -11.17 -12.45 -1.50
C ASP A 486 -10.56 -11.78 -2.75
N ILE A 487 -10.03 -10.55 -2.62
CA ILE A 487 -9.35 -9.84 -3.73
C ILE A 487 -7.85 -10.15 -3.68
N GLY A 488 -7.46 -11.27 -4.30
CA GLY A 488 -6.06 -11.65 -4.41
C GLY A 488 -5.24 -10.64 -5.23
N TYR A 489 -4.21 -10.09 -4.58
CA TYR A 489 -3.46 -8.93 -5.04
C TYR A 489 -1.96 -9.07 -4.71
N ARG A 490 -1.09 -8.59 -5.60
CA ARG A 490 0.36 -8.44 -5.35
C ARG A 490 0.86 -7.13 -5.94
N HIS A 491 1.65 -6.44 -5.13
CA HIS A 491 2.60 -5.43 -5.55
C HIS A 491 3.96 -5.92 -5.04
N GLU A 492 4.98 -6.01 -5.89
CA GLU A 492 6.23 -6.68 -5.48
C GLU A 492 6.86 -6.02 -4.23
N PRO A 493 7.41 -6.80 -3.29
CA PRO A 493 7.49 -8.27 -3.26
C PRO A 493 6.34 -8.95 -2.49
N LEU A 494 5.29 -8.24 -2.07
CA LEU A 494 4.28 -8.73 -1.11
C LEU A 494 2.96 -9.10 -1.79
N GLN A 495 2.33 -10.19 -1.35
CA GLN A 495 1.03 -10.61 -1.88
C GLN A 495 0.02 -11.01 -0.80
N HIS A 496 -1.22 -10.58 -1.01
CA HIS A 496 -2.40 -11.16 -0.38
C HIS A 496 -2.93 -12.26 -1.32
N CYS A 497 -2.99 -13.51 -0.83
CA CYS A 497 -3.59 -14.62 -1.56
C CYS A 497 -4.76 -15.21 -0.76
N PRO A 498 -6.01 -15.12 -1.24
CA PRO A 498 -7.19 -15.71 -0.61
C PRO A 498 -7.02 -17.19 -0.31
N GLN A 499 -7.82 -17.71 0.62
CA GLN A 499 -7.61 -19.02 1.22
C GLN A 499 -8.88 -19.88 1.15
N GLY A 500 -8.72 -21.19 1.02
CA GLY A 500 -9.82 -22.15 1.01
C GLY A 500 -10.89 -21.84 -0.05
N ASP A 501 -12.15 -21.75 0.36
CA ASP A 501 -13.27 -21.48 -0.56
C ASP A 501 -13.21 -20.10 -1.22
N ALA A 502 -12.56 -19.10 -0.61
CA ALA A 502 -12.37 -17.79 -1.25
C ALA A 502 -11.42 -17.89 -2.46
N HIS A 503 -10.29 -18.60 -2.30
CA HIS A 503 -9.36 -18.91 -3.39
C HIS A 503 -10.07 -19.63 -4.55
N LYS A 504 -10.84 -20.67 -4.20
CA LYS A 504 -11.57 -21.50 -5.14
C LYS A 504 -12.70 -20.75 -5.86
N LYS A 505 -13.47 -19.91 -5.16
CA LYS A 505 -14.54 -19.08 -5.75
C LYS A 505 -13.94 -18.04 -6.71
N GLY A 506 -12.90 -17.35 -6.28
CA GLY A 506 -12.16 -16.39 -7.09
C GLY A 506 -11.33 -17.03 -8.22
N LYS A 507 -11.26 -18.37 -8.31
CA LYS A 507 -10.43 -19.11 -9.29
C LYS A 507 -8.96 -18.62 -9.26
N CYS A 508 -8.45 -18.33 -8.07
CA CYS A 508 -7.23 -17.55 -7.90
C CYS A 508 -5.99 -18.31 -8.43
N TRP A 509 -5.04 -17.59 -9.02
CA TRP A 509 -3.81 -18.19 -9.58
C TRP A 509 -2.54 -17.96 -8.73
N CYS A 510 -2.63 -17.30 -7.57
CA CYS A 510 -1.55 -17.25 -6.57
C CYS A 510 -1.44 -18.56 -5.77
N ASP A 511 -0.24 -18.82 -5.22
CA ASP A 511 -0.04 -19.88 -4.22
C ASP A 511 -0.53 -19.40 -2.84
N PRO A 512 -1.48 -20.09 -2.19
CA PRO A 512 -1.91 -19.78 -0.83
C PRO A 512 -0.79 -19.80 0.22
N ALA A 513 0.30 -20.54 0.00
CA ALA A 513 1.43 -20.65 0.93
C ALA A 513 2.33 -19.41 0.95
N GLU A 514 2.33 -18.61 -0.12
CA GLU A 514 3.08 -17.35 -0.23
C GLU A 514 2.30 -16.13 0.32
N ASN A 515 1.18 -16.32 1.04
CA ASN A 515 0.36 -15.22 1.54
C ASN A 515 1.05 -14.44 2.69
N PHE A 516 1.32 -13.15 2.46
CA PHE A 516 1.94 -12.24 3.43
C PHE A 516 1.10 -12.00 4.70
N ASP A 517 -0.23 -12.21 4.64
CA ASP A 517 -1.15 -12.16 5.79
C ASP A 517 -0.65 -12.93 7.04
N TYR A 518 0.13 -13.99 6.82
CA TYR A 518 0.61 -14.92 7.83
C TYR A 518 2.07 -14.71 8.24
N ASP A 519 2.75 -13.68 7.71
CA ASP A 519 4.07 -13.28 8.18
C ASP A 519 3.99 -12.77 9.62
N LYS A 520 4.56 -13.54 10.55
CA LYS A 520 4.48 -13.31 11.99
C LYS A 520 5.19 -12.05 12.47
N TYR A 521 6.08 -11.48 11.65
CA TYR A 521 6.97 -10.37 12.03
C TYR A 521 6.63 -9.09 11.26
N ARG A 522 6.15 -9.21 10.02
CA ARG A 522 5.91 -8.08 9.12
C ARG A 522 4.43 -7.78 8.87
N SER A 523 3.51 -8.72 9.10
CA SER A 523 2.08 -8.50 8.87
C SER A 523 1.39 -7.84 10.06
N CYS A 524 0.60 -6.81 9.78
CA CYS A 524 -0.29 -6.17 10.74
C CYS A 524 -1.75 -6.68 10.65
N LEU A 525 -2.07 -7.57 9.70
CA LEU A 525 -3.40 -8.18 9.64
C LEU A 525 -3.80 -8.95 10.92
N PRO A 526 -2.89 -9.65 11.64
CA PRO A 526 -3.20 -10.23 12.95
C PRO A 526 -3.59 -9.17 14.00
N ARG A 527 -3.10 -7.93 13.88
CA ARG A 527 -3.45 -6.80 14.75
C ARG A 527 -4.83 -6.25 14.40
N PHE A 528 -5.10 -5.97 13.12
CA PHE A 528 -6.43 -5.59 12.64
C PHE A 528 -7.51 -6.60 13.07
N LYS A 529 -7.24 -7.90 12.91
CA LYS A 529 -8.13 -8.99 13.33
C LYS A 529 -8.31 -9.14 14.86
N LYS A 530 -7.64 -8.34 15.71
CA LYS A 530 -7.93 -8.25 17.16
C LYS A 530 -9.03 -7.24 17.48
N LEU A 531 -9.20 -6.17 16.69
CA LEU A 531 -10.20 -5.09 16.93
C LEU A 531 -11.64 -5.59 17.11
N PHE A 532 -11.95 -6.75 16.54
CA PHE A 532 -13.26 -7.38 16.47
C PHE A 532 -13.39 -8.64 17.36
N LYS A 533 -12.39 -8.94 18.21
CA LYS A 533 -12.44 -10.05 19.17
C LYS A 533 -12.85 -9.54 20.54
N SER A 534 -14.10 -9.83 20.89
CA SER A 534 -14.67 -9.69 22.25
C SER A 534 -14.27 -10.87 23.14
#